data_AF-A0A850DH09-F1
#
_entry.id   AF-A0A850DH09-F1
#
_cell.length_a   1.000
_cell.length_b   1.000
_cell.length_c   1.000
_cell.angle_alpha   90.00
_cell.angle_beta   90.00
_cell.angle_gamma   90.00
#
_symmetry.space_group_name_H-M   'P 1'
#
loop_
_entity.id
_entity.type
_entity.pdbx_description
1 polymer ?
#
loop_
_entity_poly.entity_id
_entity_poly.type
_entity_poly.pdbx_seq_one_letter_code
_entity_poly.pdbx_strand_id
1 'polypeptide(L)'
;MNSPSFDRVVDALRQVTTESNRQSGQWTRFHCPVPTHGQGRGDRNPSLGVKYDPRREKTIVNCFSGCVQDDVLDAAGLHVRDLFDRLPDRARDDYRPSTAPRPQRSHGDAERGRRPVQRPTRSEDLGAVVGPRRHITTYTYRLPDLTPVGQVLRFATAHERGIAKDFSQRRWEKSRQRWVPGGFAPVLFEAQIVAEAINDGHPILLCEGEKDVQHAIIEGFPATCNAMGAGKFLPEHAAQLRGAATVVVVADRDRAGFLHAASVVEHLNGMVGDIDVRQAATGKDLSDHFHAGHGINDLVPVDKCQLAQLRRADLADRSRSGAGPRVMSGIRSVGVSGIGWPERDWGLDR
;
A
#
# COMPACT_ATOMS: atom_id res chain seq x y z
N MET A 1 -30.26 -22.69 12.59
CA MET A 1 -29.13 -21.96 12.01
C MET A 1 -29.24 -20.56 12.58
N ASN A 2 -28.60 -20.31 13.72
CA ASN A 2 -28.60 -18.98 14.34
C ASN A 2 -27.34 -18.27 13.88
N SER A 3 -27.49 -17.09 13.29
CA SER A 3 -26.38 -16.25 12.81
C SER A 3 -26.36 -14.97 13.66
N PRO A 4 -25.82 -15.03 14.89
CA PRO A 4 -25.98 -13.96 15.89
C PRO A 4 -25.42 -12.59 15.46
N SER A 5 -24.43 -12.53 14.57
CA SER A 5 -23.92 -11.29 13.96
C SER A 5 -24.86 -10.74 12.90
N PHE A 6 -25.50 -11.59 12.10
CA PHE A 6 -26.45 -11.15 11.09
C PHE A 6 -27.67 -10.53 11.75
N ASP A 7 -28.22 -11.20 12.77
CA ASP A 7 -29.36 -10.70 13.52
C ASP A 7 -29.01 -9.39 14.24
N ARG A 8 -27.83 -9.30 14.89
CA ARG A 8 -27.36 -8.07 15.54
C ARG A 8 -27.22 -6.90 14.58
N VAL A 9 -26.65 -7.13 13.40
CA VAL A 9 -26.44 -6.10 12.37
C VAL A 9 -27.78 -5.65 11.77
N VAL A 10 -28.68 -6.58 11.48
CA VAL A 10 -30.02 -6.28 10.95
C VAL A 10 -30.85 -5.52 11.98
N ASP A 11 -30.82 -5.92 13.25
CA ASP A 11 -31.57 -5.24 14.32
C ASP A 11 -31.06 -3.83 14.56
N ALA A 12 -29.74 -3.61 14.56
CA ALA A 12 -29.16 -2.27 14.66
C ALA A 12 -29.53 -1.40 13.45
N LEU A 13 -29.49 -1.95 12.24
CA LEU A 13 -29.89 -1.21 11.03
C LEU A 13 -31.38 -0.86 11.02
N ARG A 14 -32.27 -1.72 11.52
CA ARG A 14 -33.70 -1.41 11.65
C ARG A 14 -34.00 -0.26 12.62
N GLN A 15 -33.09 0.04 13.55
CA GLN A 15 -33.24 1.16 14.47
C GLN A 15 -32.88 2.51 13.83
N VAL A 16 -31.99 2.50 12.83
CA VAL A 16 -31.45 3.74 12.22
C VAL A 16 -31.94 3.97 10.79
N THR A 17 -32.44 2.94 10.11
CA THR A 17 -32.85 3.02 8.70
C THR A 17 -33.99 2.06 8.37
N THR A 18 -34.54 2.19 7.17
CA THR A 18 -35.65 1.38 6.67
C THR A 18 -35.17 0.22 5.80
N GLU A 19 -35.74 -0.95 6.03
CA GLU A 19 -35.54 -2.14 5.20
C GLU A 19 -36.39 -2.05 3.93
N SER A 20 -35.81 -2.41 2.79
CA SER A 20 -36.54 -2.47 1.53
C SER A 20 -37.17 -3.83 1.31
N ASN A 21 -38.47 -3.85 0.98
CA ASN A 21 -39.20 -5.07 0.66
C ASN A 21 -38.87 -5.64 -0.75
N ARG A 22 -37.85 -5.10 -1.43
CA ARG A 22 -37.39 -5.58 -2.74
C ARG A 22 -36.44 -6.75 -2.56
N GLN A 23 -36.88 -7.95 -2.93
CA GLN A 23 -36.01 -9.13 -2.97
C GLN A 23 -34.83 -8.89 -3.91
N SER A 24 -33.62 -8.98 -3.38
CA SER A 24 -32.38 -8.82 -4.15
C SER A 24 -31.45 -10.02 -3.95
N GLY A 25 -31.93 -11.21 -4.31
CA GLY A 25 -31.17 -12.45 -4.19
C GLY A 25 -30.80 -12.74 -2.73
N GLN A 26 -29.50 -12.93 -2.44
CA GLN A 26 -28.98 -13.22 -1.10
C GLN A 26 -28.70 -11.98 -0.24
N TRP A 27 -29.07 -10.78 -0.70
CA TRP A 27 -28.81 -9.52 0.00
C TRP A 27 -30.10 -8.95 0.58
N THR A 28 -30.08 -8.67 1.88
CA THR A 28 -31.10 -7.86 2.54
C THR A 28 -30.75 -6.40 2.32
N ARG A 29 -31.69 -5.61 1.79
CA ARG A 29 -31.43 -4.23 1.39
C ARG A 29 -31.98 -3.24 2.39
N PHE A 30 -31.18 -2.24 2.72
CA PHE A 30 -31.52 -1.11 3.58
C PHE A 30 -31.24 0.21 2.85
N HIS A 31 -31.86 1.28 3.33
CA HIS A 31 -31.42 2.63 2.99
C HIS A 31 -30.11 2.93 3.75
N CYS A 32 -29.13 3.55 3.11
CA CYS A 32 -27.89 3.91 3.79
C CYS A 32 -28.16 4.99 4.86
N PRO A 33 -27.78 4.76 6.14
CA PRO A 33 -28.02 5.71 7.23
C PRO A 33 -27.06 6.90 7.24
N VAL A 34 -26.03 6.89 6.39
CA VAL A 34 -24.98 7.92 6.37
C VAL A 34 -25.55 9.29 5.93
N PRO A 35 -25.42 10.35 6.74
CA PRO A 35 -25.99 11.67 6.43
C PRO A 35 -25.41 12.32 5.16
N THR A 36 -24.16 12.02 4.84
CA THR A 36 -23.48 12.54 3.64
C THR A 36 -23.84 11.78 2.36
N HIS A 37 -24.64 10.71 2.46
CA HIS A 37 -25.04 9.90 1.33
C HIS A 37 -25.73 10.75 0.24
N GLY A 38 -25.35 10.51 -1.02
CA GLY A 38 -25.92 11.22 -2.17
C GLY A 38 -25.67 12.73 -2.16
N GLN A 39 -24.53 13.18 -1.59
CA GLN A 39 -24.23 14.60 -1.34
C GLN A 39 -25.22 15.25 -0.35
N GLY A 40 -25.62 14.53 0.70
CA GLY A 40 -26.58 15.02 1.69
C GLY A 40 -28.04 14.97 1.24
N ARG A 41 -28.34 14.29 0.13
CA ARG A 41 -29.70 14.15 -0.41
C ARG A 41 -30.43 12.91 0.10
N GLY A 42 -29.78 12.15 1.00
CA GLY A 42 -30.28 10.91 1.57
C GLY A 42 -30.34 9.77 0.57
N ASP A 43 -30.47 8.54 1.06
CA ASP A 43 -30.61 7.37 0.20
C ASP A 43 -32.05 7.25 -0.32
N ARG A 44 -32.27 7.66 -1.58
CA ARG A 44 -33.59 7.58 -2.23
C ARG A 44 -33.89 6.19 -2.80
N ASN A 45 -32.90 5.32 -2.93
CA ASN A 45 -33.07 3.97 -3.47
C ASN A 45 -32.11 3.00 -2.77
N PRO A 46 -32.62 2.01 -2.03
CA PRO A 46 -31.88 1.25 -1.02
C PRO A 46 -30.55 0.71 -1.56
N SER A 47 -29.48 1.36 -1.12
CA SER A 47 -28.12 1.16 -1.62
C SER A 47 -27.26 0.32 -0.68
N LEU A 48 -27.72 0.10 0.55
CA LEU A 48 -27.02 -0.68 1.55
C LEU A 48 -27.43 -2.15 1.46
N GLY A 49 -26.47 -3.04 1.26
CA GLY A 49 -26.68 -4.48 1.24
C GLY A 49 -26.05 -5.15 2.46
N VAL A 50 -26.82 -6.03 3.11
CA VAL A 50 -26.37 -6.90 4.20
C VAL A 50 -26.50 -8.35 3.76
N LYS A 51 -25.44 -9.12 3.94
CA LYS A 51 -25.41 -10.55 3.62
C LYS A 51 -24.59 -11.30 4.66
N TYR A 52 -25.09 -12.44 5.13
CA TYR A 52 -24.32 -13.35 5.96
C TYR A 52 -23.52 -14.34 5.12
N ASP A 53 -22.24 -14.54 5.47
CA ASP A 53 -21.38 -15.59 4.91
C ASP A 53 -21.18 -16.71 5.95
N PRO A 54 -21.89 -17.85 5.81
CA PRO A 54 -21.79 -18.97 6.75
C PRO A 54 -20.44 -19.69 6.70
N ARG A 55 -19.62 -19.52 5.65
CA ARG A 55 -18.27 -20.13 5.60
C ARG A 55 -17.25 -19.36 6.41
N ARG A 56 -17.48 -18.05 6.56
CA ARG A 56 -16.59 -17.12 7.28
C ARG A 56 -17.15 -16.69 8.63
N GLU A 57 -18.34 -17.18 8.98
CA GLU A 57 -19.08 -16.79 10.20
C GLU A 57 -19.16 -15.25 10.35
N LYS A 58 -19.31 -14.55 9.21
CA LYS A 58 -19.22 -13.08 9.09
C LYS A 58 -20.41 -12.50 8.34
N THR A 59 -20.93 -11.39 8.84
CA THR A 59 -21.89 -10.52 8.17
C THR A 59 -21.16 -9.43 7.36
N ILE A 60 -21.50 -9.35 6.07
CA ILE A 60 -20.97 -8.39 5.11
C ILE A 60 -21.98 -7.26 4.98
N VAL A 61 -21.53 -6.03 5.20
CA VAL A 61 -22.30 -4.79 5.05
C VAL A 61 -21.60 -3.94 3.99
N ASN A 62 -22.30 -3.59 2.90
CA ASN A 62 -21.70 -2.81 1.82
C ASN A 62 -22.68 -1.80 1.21
N CYS A 63 -22.24 -0.56 1.04
CA CYS A 63 -23.00 0.48 0.36
C CYS A 63 -22.59 0.55 -1.12
N PHE A 64 -23.48 0.13 -2.02
CA PHE A 64 -23.21 0.08 -3.46
C PHE A 64 -23.15 1.47 -4.13
N SER A 65 -23.49 2.53 -3.40
CA SER A 65 -23.39 3.92 -3.85
C SER A 65 -22.09 4.61 -3.40
N GLY A 66 -21.18 3.90 -2.73
CA GLY A 66 -19.83 4.36 -2.45
C GLY A 66 -19.62 5.08 -1.12
N CYS A 67 -20.51 4.90 -0.12
CA CYS A 67 -20.20 5.29 1.25
C CYS A 67 -19.11 4.38 1.83
N VAL A 68 -18.21 4.96 2.63
CA VAL A 68 -17.19 4.18 3.36
C VAL A 68 -17.88 3.27 4.37
N GLN A 69 -17.40 2.03 4.52
CA GLN A 69 -18.04 1.05 5.38
C GLN A 69 -18.07 1.50 6.84
N ASP A 70 -17.01 2.16 7.33
CA ASP A 70 -16.92 2.65 8.70
C ASP A 70 -18.00 3.71 9.00
N ASP A 71 -18.21 4.68 8.10
CA ASP A 71 -19.29 5.67 8.25
C ASP A 71 -20.68 5.00 8.38
N VAL A 72 -20.88 3.89 7.67
CA VAL A 72 -22.13 3.12 7.69
C VAL A 72 -22.30 2.36 9.00
N LEU A 73 -21.22 1.77 9.52
CA LEU A 73 -21.22 1.06 10.79
C LEU A 73 -21.39 2.03 11.97
N ASP A 74 -20.68 3.16 11.96
CA ASP A 74 -20.79 4.22 12.96
C ASP A 74 -22.20 4.82 12.98
N ALA A 75 -22.78 5.10 11.80
CA ALA A 75 -24.16 5.59 11.70
C ALA A 75 -25.20 4.56 12.18
N ALA A 76 -24.85 3.27 12.22
CA ALA A 76 -25.67 2.19 12.76
C ALA A 76 -25.32 1.83 14.22
N GLY A 77 -24.35 2.50 14.84
CA GLY A 77 -23.86 2.18 16.19
C GLY A 77 -23.22 0.80 16.30
N LEU A 78 -22.66 0.29 15.20
CA LEU A 78 -22.02 -1.02 15.11
C LEU A 78 -20.51 -0.86 15.02
N HIS A 79 -19.76 -1.78 15.62
CA HIS A 79 -18.32 -1.89 15.41
C HIS A 79 -18.00 -3.07 14.49
N VAL A 80 -16.79 -3.07 13.90
CA VAL A 80 -16.34 -4.17 13.02
C VAL A 80 -16.42 -5.53 13.70
N ARG A 81 -16.25 -5.59 15.03
CA ARG A 81 -16.42 -6.82 15.84
C ARG A 81 -17.82 -7.41 15.75
N ASP A 82 -18.84 -6.56 15.61
CA ASP A 82 -20.23 -6.99 15.59
C ASP A 82 -20.62 -7.71 14.30
N LEU A 83 -19.77 -7.64 13.28
CA LEU A 83 -19.91 -8.36 12.02
C LEU A 83 -19.54 -9.84 12.11
N PHE A 84 -19.04 -10.37 13.23
CA PHE A 84 -18.57 -11.76 13.33
C PHE A 84 -19.32 -12.55 14.42
N ASP A 85 -19.63 -13.82 14.14
CA ASP A 85 -20.25 -14.73 15.12
C ASP A 85 -19.22 -15.30 16.11
N ARG A 86 -18.03 -15.63 15.60
CA ARG A 86 -16.87 -16.05 16.38
C ARG A 86 -15.63 -15.41 15.76
N LEU A 87 -14.79 -14.82 16.60
CA LEU A 87 -13.47 -14.35 16.17
C LEU A 87 -12.59 -15.58 15.86
N PRO A 88 -11.82 -15.61 14.76
CA PRO A 88 -11.01 -16.79 14.43
C PRO A 88 -10.06 -17.15 15.57
N ASP A 89 -10.17 -18.36 16.10
CA ASP A 89 -9.27 -18.86 17.14
C ASP A 89 -7.85 -19.03 16.58
N ARG A 90 -6.88 -18.49 17.31
CA ARG A 90 -5.44 -18.68 17.06
C ARG A 90 -5.07 -20.15 17.24
N ALA A 91 -5.03 -20.93 16.16
CA ALA A 91 -4.37 -22.23 16.16
C ALA A 91 -2.86 -22.05 15.87
N ARG A 92 -2.07 -22.01 16.94
CA ARG A 92 -0.64 -22.37 16.88
C ARG A 92 -0.60 -23.90 16.85
N ASP A 93 -0.20 -24.51 15.74
CA ASP A 93 0.64 -25.73 15.68
C ASP A 93 0.82 -26.23 14.22
N ASP A 94 1.97 -26.87 14.00
CA ASP A 94 2.36 -27.74 12.87
C ASP A 94 2.99 -27.13 11.60
N TYR A 95 4.11 -26.43 11.73
CA TYR A 95 5.12 -26.39 10.65
C TYR A 95 5.95 -27.69 10.67
N ARG A 96 5.71 -28.59 9.71
CA ARG A 96 6.53 -29.79 9.47
C ARG A 96 7.23 -29.65 8.10
N PRO A 97 8.57 -29.55 8.03
CA PRO A 97 9.25 -29.48 6.73
C PRO A 97 9.18 -30.85 6.04
N SER A 98 8.56 -30.90 4.86
CA SER A 98 8.52 -32.10 4.03
C SER A 98 9.87 -32.36 3.37
N THR A 99 10.55 -33.42 3.80
CA THR A 99 11.69 -34.04 3.12
C THR A 99 11.18 -34.93 1.98
N ALA A 100 11.08 -34.37 0.76
CA ALA A 100 10.87 -35.16 -0.45
C ALA A 100 12.06 -34.95 -1.42
N PRO A 101 12.71 -36.02 -1.93
CA PRO A 101 13.83 -35.89 -2.87
C PRO A 101 13.37 -35.38 -4.25
N ARG A 102 14.07 -34.38 -4.78
CA ARG A 102 13.86 -33.86 -6.15
C ARG A 102 14.31 -34.89 -7.20
N PRO A 103 13.52 -35.18 -8.25
CA PRO A 103 13.99 -35.95 -9.38
C PRO A 103 14.87 -35.09 -10.30
N GLN A 104 16.03 -35.65 -10.70
CA GLN A 104 16.91 -35.05 -11.70
C GLN A 104 16.26 -35.11 -13.09
N ARG A 105 16.33 -34.00 -13.85
CA ARG A 105 16.05 -34.01 -15.29
C ARG A 105 17.27 -33.55 -16.07
N SER A 106 17.60 -34.37 -17.06
CA SER A 106 18.66 -34.24 -18.05
C SER A 106 18.43 -33.07 -19.00
N HIS A 107 19.51 -32.36 -19.31
CA HIS A 107 19.57 -31.32 -20.34
C HIS A 107 19.36 -31.94 -21.73
N GLY A 108 18.49 -31.31 -22.53
CA GLY A 108 18.34 -31.56 -23.96
C GLY A 108 18.20 -30.22 -24.67
N ASP A 109 19.11 -29.97 -25.60
CA ASP A 109 19.27 -28.74 -26.36
C ASP A 109 18.05 -28.43 -27.24
N ALA A 110 17.64 -27.16 -27.26
CA ALA A 110 16.89 -26.58 -28.38
C ALA A 110 17.05 -25.06 -28.39
N GLU A 111 17.97 -24.59 -29.24
CA GLU A 111 18.01 -23.23 -29.74
C GLU A 111 16.62 -22.79 -30.22
N ARG A 112 16.10 -21.68 -29.69
CA ARG A 112 15.05 -20.92 -30.36
C ARG A 112 15.17 -19.44 -30.03
N GLY A 113 15.09 -18.65 -31.10
CA GLY A 113 15.54 -17.26 -31.20
C GLY A 113 15.17 -16.32 -30.05
N ARG A 114 16.16 -15.52 -29.65
CA ARG A 114 15.97 -14.37 -28.75
C ARG A 114 15.05 -13.35 -29.41
N ARG A 115 13.81 -13.27 -28.93
CA ARG A 115 12.97 -12.07 -29.13
C ARG A 115 13.56 -10.91 -28.31
N PRO A 116 13.58 -9.68 -28.84
CA PRO A 116 14.07 -8.54 -28.07
C PRO A 116 13.14 -8.31 -26.88
N VAL A 117 13.73 -8.32 -25.67
CA VAL A 117 13.05 -7.96 -24.43
C VAL A 117 12.64 -6.50 -24.54
N GLN A 118 11.34 -6.25 -24.76
CA GLN A 118 10.79 -4.91 -24.65
C GLN A 118 10.92 -4.48 -23.19
N ARG A 119 11.57 -3.34 -22.96
CA ARG A 119 11.55 -2.61 -21.69
C ARG A 119 10.08 -2.38 -21.28
N PRO A 120 9.62 -2.85 -20.11
CA PRO A 120 8.32 -2.44 -19.60
C PRO A 120 8.48 -1.03 -19.01
N THR A 121 8.25 -0.01 -19.85
CA THR A 121 7.83 1.31 -19.38
C THR A 121 6.62 1.71 -20.21
N ARG A 122 5.50 1.06 -19.93
CA ARG A 122 4.20 1.58 -20.31
C ARG A 122 3.38 1.61 -19.04
N SER A 123 2.94 2.81 -18.66
CA SER A 123 1.61 2.94 -18.07
C SER A 123 0.70 1.98 -18.83
N GLU A 124 -0.02 1.11 -18.13
CA GLU A 124 -1.02 0.25 -18.77
C GLU A 124 -1.79 1.07 -19.80
N ASP A 125 -2.05 0.51 -20.98
CA ASP A 125 -2.82 1.23 -21.99
C ASP A 125 -4.26 1.36 -21.48
N LEU A 126 -4.51 2.42 -20.70
CA LEU A 126 -5.76 2.67 -20.02
C LEU A 126 -6.88 3.05 -21.00
N GLY A 127 -6.57 3.31 -22.27
CA GLY A 127 -7.53 3.77 -23.27
C GLY A 127 -7.91 5.24 -23.12
N ALA A 128 -8.98 5.65 -23.80
CA ALA A 128 -9.43 7.03 -23.80
C ALA A 128 -9.91 7.50 -22.41
N VAL A 129 -9.80 8.80 -22.15
CA VAL A 129 -10.35 9.43 -20.93
C VAL A 129 -11.88 9.42 -21.01
N VAL A 130 -12.54 8.84 -20.02
CA VAL A 130 -14.01 8.71 -19.97
C VAL A 130 -14.66 9.60 -18.91
N GLY A 131 -13.88 10.37 -18.15
CA GLY A 131 -14.41 11.25 -17.11
C GLY A 131 -13.47 12.39 -16.72
N PRO A 132 -13.99 13.38 -15.97
CA PRO A 132 -13.18 14.50 -15.53
C PRO A 132 -12.11 14.05 -14.54
N ARG A 133 -10.99 14.78 -14.51
CA ARG A 133 -9.97 14.66 -13.46
C ARG A 133 -10.58 15.07 -12.12
N ARG A 134 -10.67 14.14 -11.18
CA ARG A 134 -11.22 14.35 -9.84
C ARG A 134 -10.11 14.47 -8.81
N HIS A 135 -10.23 15.45 -7.93
CA HIS A 135 -9.43 15.50 -6.71
C HIS A 135 -9.94 14.41 -5.76
N ILE A 136 -9.02 13.60 -5.23
CA ILE A 136 -9.33 12.47 -4.35
C ILE A 136 -9.00 12.82 -2.90
N THR A 137 -7.78 13.28 -2.64
CA THR A 137 -7.36 13.61 -1.29
C THR A 137 -6.15 14.57 -1.30
N THR A 138 -5.92 15.21 -0.16
CA THR A 138 -4.76 16.07 0.08
C THR A 138 -4.04 15.60 1.34
N TYR A 139 -2.80 15.13 1.17
CA TYR A 139 -1.93 14.76 2.28
C TYR A 139 -1.13 16.00 2.69
N THR A 140 -1.19 16.37 3.97
CA THR A 140 -0.50 17.57 4.49
C THR A 140 0.73 17.17 5.26
N TYR A 141 1.90 17.57 4.76
CA TYR A 141 3.19 17.38 5.39
C TYR A 141 3.43 18.49 6.40
N ARG A 142 3.75 18.08 7.62
CA ARG A 142 3.97 18.94 8.77
C ARG A 142 5.29 18.58 9.44
N LEU A 143 5.91 19.54 10.09
CA LEU A 143 6.97 19.29 11.07
C LEU A 143 6.36 18.67 12.34
N PRO A 144 7.19 18.12 13.25
CA PRO A 144 6.70 17.56 14.52
C PRO A 144 5.89 18.54 15.37
N ASP A 145 6.14 19.85 15.26
CA ASP A 145 5.37 20.92 15.92
C ASP A 145 4.05 21.28 15.20
N LEU A 146 3.63 20.46 14.23
CA LEU A 146 2.46 20.62 13.37
C LEU A 146 2.53 21.79 12.37
N THR A 147 3.67 22.49 12.28
CA THR A 147 3.89 23.54 11.27
C THR A 147 3.73 22.97 9.87
N PRO A 148 2.83 23.50 9.02
CA PRO A 148 2.66 23.03 7.65
C PRO A 148 3.87 23.37 6.77
N VAL A 149 4.29 22.41 5.95
CA VAL A 149 5.43 22.53 5.03
C VAL A 149 5.00 22.35 3.58
N GLY A 150 4.24 21.29 3.33
CA GLY A 150 3.91 20.83 1.99
C GLY A 150 2.60 20.09 1.93
N GLN A 151 2.07 19.94 0.73
CA GLN A 151 0.90 19.13 0.46
C GLN A 151 1.08 18.35 -0.84
N VAL A 152 0.70 17.09 -0.80
CA VAL A 152 0.58 16.21 -1.96
C VAL A 152 -0.90 16.02 -2.25
N LEU A 153 -1.32 16.40 -3.45
CA LEU A 153 -2.69 16.27 -3.90
C LEU A 153 -2.76 15.08 -4.84
N ARG A 154 -3.65 14.14 -4.53
CA ARG A 154 -3.93 12.97 -5.36
C ARG A 154 -5.16 13.25 -6.22
N PHE A 155 -5.04 12.94 -7.51
CA PHE A 155 -6.11 13.00 -8.48
C PHE A 155 -6.33 11.63 -9.11
N ALA A 156 -7.55 11.42 -9.59
CA ALA A 156 -7.94 10.26 -10.36
C ALA A 156 -8.69 10.71 -11.62
N THR A 157 -8.30 10.15 -12.75
CA THR A 157 -8.99 10.32 -14.02
C THR A 157 -9.48 8.96 -14.48
N ALA A 158 -10.78 8.83 -14.77
CA ALA A 158 -11.33 7.59 -15.29
C ALA A 158 -10.96 7.43 -16.76
N HIS A 159 -10.53 6.23 -17.14
CA HIS A 159 -10.26 5.81 -18.50
C HIS A 159 -11.06 4.53 -18.83
N GLU A 160 -11.16 4.19 -20.11
CA GLU A 160 -11.91 3.01 -20.58
C GLU A 160 -11.51 1.71 -19.88
N ARG A 161 -10.22 1.55 -19.57
CA ARG A 161 -9.64 0.33 -18.99
C ARG A 161 -9.03 0.54 -17.60
N GLY A 162 -9.44 1.58 -16.88
CA GLY A 162 -9.01 1.77 -15.50
C GLY A 162 -9.03 3.22 -15.01
N ILE A 163 -8.19 3.52 -14.02
CA ILE A 163 -8.09 4.84 -13.41
C ILE A 163 -6.63 5.29 -13.46
N ALA A 164 -6.36 6.38 -14.16
CA ALA A 164 -5.07 7.04 -14.11
C ALA A 164 -4.96 7.83 -12.80
N LYS A 165 -3.87 7.58 -12.06
CA LYS A 165 -3.54 8.29 -10.83
C LYS A 165 -2.56 9.40 -11.17
N ASP A 166 -2.75 10.57 -10.58
CA ASP A 166 -1.93 11.74 -10.85
C ASP A 166 -1.69 12.53 -9.56
N PHE A 167 -0.51 13.16 -9.45
CA PHE A 167 -0.06 13.77 -8.20
C PHE A 167 0.52 15.16 -8.45
N SER A 168 0.16 16.12 -7.59
CA SER A 168 0.76 17.46 -7.63
C SER A 168 1.16 17.94 -6.24
N GLN A 169 2.23 18.71 -6.16
CA GLN A 169 2.70 19.29 -4.91
C GLN A 169 2.40 20.78 -4.81
N ARG A 170 2.13 21.23 -3.59
CA ARG A 170 2.15 22.64 -3.21
C ARG A 170 2.92 22.81 -1.91
N ARG A 171 3.59 23.95 -1.75
CA ARG A 171 4.34 24.31 -0.54
C ARG A 171 3.62 25.39 0.24
N TRP A 172 3.86 25.43 1.54
CA TRP A 172 3.35 26.48 2.41
C TRP A 172 4.17 27.77 2.27
N GLU A 173 3.55 28.86 1.83
CA GLU A 173 4.17 30.19 1.80
C GLU A 173 3.87 30.92 3.12
N LYS A 174 4.76 30.76 4.11
CA LYS A 174 4.56 31.26 5.49
C LYS A 174 4.22 32.75 5.55
N SER A 175 4.88 33.59 4.74
CA SER A 175 4.67 35.04 4.71
C SER A 175 3.27 35.46 4.26
N ARG A 176 2.63 34.65 3.42
CA ARG A 176 1.29 34.92 2.87
C ARG A 176 0.22 33.97 3.39
N GLN A 177 0.61 33.05 4.29
CA GLN A 177 -0.25 32.01 4.87
C GLN A 177 -1.13 31.31 3.82
N ARG A 178 -0.53 30.92 2.70
CA ARG A 178 -1.24 30.27 1.60
C ARG A 178 -0.42 29.15 0.98
N TRP A 179 -1.12 28.25 0.30
CA TRP A 179 -0.50 27.20 -0.48
C TRP A 179 -0.16 27.70 -1.88
N VAL A 180 1.08 27.47 -2.33
CA VAL A 180 1.54 27.83 -3.68
C VAL A 180 2.11 26.61 -4.41
N PRO A 181 1.94 26.51 -5.74
CA PRO A 181 2.50 25.39 -6.51
C PRO A 181 4.01 25.24 -6.34
N GLY A 182 4.46 23.99 -6.28
CA GLY A 182 5.88 23.61 -6.26
C GLY A 182 6.22 22.64 -5.15
N GLY A 183 7.43 22.07 -5.24
CA GLY A 183 7.97 21.18 -4.22
C GLY A 183 8.23 21.89 -2.89
N PHE A 184 8.40 21.10 -1.85
CA PHE A 184 8.67 21.54 -0.49
C PHE A 184 9.89 20.79 0.09
N ALA A 185 10.35 21.21 1.26
CA ALA A 185 11.50 20.60 1.92
C ALA A 185 11.25 19.10 2.19
N PRO A 186 12.28 18.24 2.16
CA PRO A 186 12.13 16.82 2.43
C PRO A 186 11.67 16.62 3.88
N VAL A 187 10.41 16.26 4.05
CA VAL A 187 9.74 16.04 5.34
C VAL A 187 8.96 14.73 5.24
N LEU A 188 9.03 13.92 6.29
CA LEU A 188 8.26 12.69 6.40
C LEU A 188 6.77 12.98 6.60
N PHE A 189 5.92 12.16 6.00
CA PHE A 189 4.48 12.24 6.23
C PHE A 189 4.17 11.83 7.68
N GLU A 190 3.29 12.55 8.38
CA GLU A 190 2.98 12.32 9.79
C GLU A 190 4.22 12.38 10.72
N ALA A 191 5.12 13.34 10.50
CA ALA A 191 6.36 13.51 11.25
C ALA A 191 6.18 13.63 12.78
N GLN A 192 5.00 14.08 13.25
CA GLN A 192 4.66 14.08 14.66
C GLN A 192 4.52 12.66 15.24
N ILE A 193 3.88 11.74 14.50
CA ILE A 193 3.75 10.33 14.89
C ILE A 193 5.13 9.66 14.89
N VAL A 194 5.98 10.01 13.92
CA VAL A 194 7.37 9.55 13.87
C VAL A 194 8.14 9.99 15.12
N ALA A 195 8.02 11.25 15.52
CA ALA A 195 8.72 11.77 16.69
C ALA A 195 8.25 11.08 18.00
N GLU A 196 6.94 10.89 18.15
CA GLU A 196 6.35 10.16 19.29
C GLU A 196 6.84 8.71 19.34
N ALA A 197 6.77 7.99 18.21
CA ALA A 197 7.22 6.59 18.14
C ALA A 197 8.71 6.43 18.45
N ILE A 198 9.56 7.38 18.05
CA ILE A 198 10.99 7.38 18.43
C ILE A 198 11.14 7.54 19.94
N ASN A 199 10.41 8.47 20.56
CA ASN A 199 10.49 8.72 22.00
C ASN A 199 10.02 7.51 22.82
N ASP A 200 8.95 6.85 22.37
CA ASP A 200 8.35 5.71 23.06
C ASP A 200 9.04 4.37 22.73
N GLY A 201 9.96 4.37 21.76
CA GLY A 201 10.66 3.17 21.30
C GLY A 201 9.77 2.22 20.51
N HIS A 202 8.68 2.71 19.93
CA HIS A 202 7.77 1.92 19.10
C HIS A 202 8.36 1.67 17.70
N PRO A 203 8.08 0.50 17.08
CA PRO A 203 8.41 0.26 15.68
C PRO A 203 7.67 1.23 14.76
N ILE A 204 8.34 1.69 13.71
CA ILE A 204 7.77 2.60 12.70
C ILE A 204 7.67 1.88 11.37
N LEU A 205 6.48 1.82 10.80
CA LEU A 205 6.25 1.34 9.45
C LEU A 205 6.62 2.42 8.43
N LEU A 206 7.56 2.12 7.53
CA LEU A 206 7.93 2.99 6.42
C LEU A 206 7.32 2.44 5.14
N CYS A 207 6.19 3.02 4.74
CA CYS A 207 5.42 2.61 3.55
C CYS A 207 5.90 3.37 2.30
N GLU A 208 5.55 2.87 1.11
CA GLU A 208 5.88 3.56 -0.14
C GLU A 208 5.05 4.85 -0.35
N GLY A 209 3.76 4.86 0.02
CA GLY A 209 2.85 5.98 -0.26
C GLY A 209 1.91 6.37 0.89
N GLU A 210 1.37 7.59 0.82
CA GLU A 210 0.59 8.18 1.92
C GLU A 210 -0.72 7.42 2.21
N LYS A 211 -1.29 6.76 1.19
CA LYS A 211 -2.51 5.94 1.36
C LYS A 211 -2.27 4.78 2.33
N ASP A 212 -1.14 4.09 2.18
CA ASP A 212 -0.78 2.95 3.02
C ASP A 212 -0.44 3.38 4.44
N VAL A 213 0.21 4.54 4.59
CA VAL A 213 0.45 5.17 5.89
C VAL A 213 -0.86 5.44 6.63
N GLN A 214 -1.86 6.02 5.95
CA GLN A 214 -3.15 6.28 6.58
C GLN A 214 -3.83 4.98 7.04
N HIS A 215 -3.79 3.93 6.22
CA HIS A 215 -4.37 2.64 6.58
C HIS A 215 -3.65 2.05 7.82
N ALA A 216 -2.32 2.09 7.84
CA ALA A 216 -1.53 1.61 8.97
C ALA A 216 -1.83 2.37 10.28
N ILE A 217 -2.00 3.69 10.21
CA ILE A 217 -2.34 4.52 11.38
C ILE A 217 -3.75 4.21 11.88
N ILE A 218 -4.72 3.99 10.98
CA ILE A 218 -6.08 3.57 11.34
C ILE A 218 -6.04 2.23 12.09
N GLU A 219 -5.18 1.31 11.66
CA GLU A 219 -4.94 0.02 12.33
C GLU A 219 -4.10 0.15 13.62
N GLY A 220 -3.70 1.37 14.00
CA GLY A 220 -3.01 1.66 15.27
C GLY A 220 -1.49 1.53 15.22
N PHE A 221 -0.89 1.53 14.03
CA PHE A 221 0.57 1.41 13.87
C PHE A 221 1.20 2.75 13.48
N PRO A 222 2.28 3.18 14.16
CA PRO A 222 3.06 4.33 13.73
C PRO A 222 3.60 4.09 12.31
N ALA A 223 3.24 4.97 11.38
CA ALA A 223 3.62 4.81 9.99
C ALA A 223 3.98 6.15 9.33
N THR A 224 4.86 6.09 8.32
CA THR A 224 5.29 7.25 7.55
C THR A 224 5.74 6.89 6.13
N CYS A 225 5.91 7.88 5.27
CA CYS A 225 6.47 7.76 3.92
C CYS A 225 7.10 9.10 3.47
N ASN A 226 7.81 9.10 2.34
CA ASN A 226 8.23 10.33 1.66
C ASN A 226 7.18 10.79 0.65
N ALA A 227 7.21 12.08 0.30
CA ALA A 227 6.40 12.60 -0.79
C ALA A 227 6.79 11.97 -2.14
N MET A 228 5.79 11.77 -3.00
CA MET A 228 5.92 11.28 -4.39
C MET A 228 6.37 9.83 -4.58
N GLY A 229 6.38 9.01 -3.51
CA GLY A 229 6.52 7.55 -3.61
C GLY A 229 7.92 7.04 -3.98
N ALA A 230 7.97 5.88 -4.63
CA ALA A 230 9.20 5.15 -4.92
C ALA A 230 10.30 6.00 -5.58
N GLY A 231 11.53 5.79 -5.10
CA GLY A 231 12.74 6.45 -5.60
C GLY A 231 12.87 7.93 -5.20
N LYS A 232 12.01 8.45 -4.32
CA LYS A 232 12.07 9.83 -3.80
C LYS A 232 12.41 9.92 -2.31
N PHE A 233 12.78 8.80 -1.69
CA PHE A 233 13.35 8.79 -0.34
C PHE A 233 14.82 9.25 -0.39
N LEU A 234 15.16 10.23 0.44
CA LEU A 234 16.44 10.94 0.40
C LEU A 234 17.16 10.77 1.75
N PRO A 235 18.48 10.99 1.84
CA PRO A 235 19.19 10.98 3.11
C PRO A 235 18.60 11.93 4.18
N GLU A 236 18.01 13.06 3.77
CA GLU A 236 17.34 14.01 4.66
C GLU A 236 16.06 13.42 5.28
N HIS A 237 15.38 12.51 4.59
CA HIS A 237 14.27 11.74 5.17
C HIS A 237 14.79 10.70 6.18
N ALA A 238 15.86 9.98 5.84
CA ALA A 238 16.49 9.03 6.75
C ALA A 238 16.98 9.69 8.05
N ALA A 239 17.53 10.90 7.95
CA ALA A 239 17.99 11.66 9.10
C ALA A 239 16.87 11.99 10.10
N GLN A 240 15.61 12.09 9.66
CA GLN A 240 14.44 12.31 10.52
C GLN A 240 14.03 11.06 11.32
N LEU A 241 14.49 9.88 10.91
CA LEU A 241 14.26 8.61 11.62
C LEU A 241 15.40 8.25 12.58
N ARG A 242 16.44 9.09 12.68
CA ARG A 242 17.61 8.81 13.52
C ARG A 242 17.19 8.57 14.97
N GLY A 243 17.68 7.48 15.55
CA GLY A 243 17.36 7.08 16.92
C GLY A 243 16.11 6.22 17.05
N ALA A 244 15.36 5.97 15.97
CA ALA A 244 14.30 4.98 15.98
C ALA A 244 14.85 3.60 16.38
N ALA A 245 14.15 2.92 17.29
CA ALA A 245 14.53 1.57 17.73
C ALA A 245 14.42 0.56 16.58
N THR A 246 13.32 0.60 15.83
CA THR A 246 13.07 -0.30 14.70
C THR A 246 12.30 0.44 13.60
N VAL A 247 12.77 0.32 12.37
CA VAL A 247 12.02 0.73 11.16
C VAL A 247 11.69 -0.51 10.33
N VAL A 248 10.40 -0.72 10.07
CA VAL A 248 9.90 -1.79 9.21
C VAL A 248 9.56 -1.20 7.85
N VAL A 249 10.41 -1.44 6.86
CA VAL A 249 10.18 -0.99 5.49
C VAL A 249 9.18 -1.93 4.82
N VAL A 250 8.02 -1.42 4.42
CA VAL A 250 6.98 -2.19 3.73
C VAL A 250 7.10 -1.95 2.23
N ALA A 251 7.65 -2.93 1.52
CA ALA A 251 7.87 -2.86 0.08
C ALA A 251 6.63 -3.30 -0.70
N ASP A 252 6.24 -2.50 -1.70
CA ASP A 252 5.31 -2.94 -2.73
C ASP A 252 5.86 -4.17 -3.46
N ARG A 253 4.98 -5.11 -3.79
CA ARG A 253 5.30 -6.36 -4.50
C ARG A 253 5.50 -6.13 -6.00
N ASP A 254 6.40 -5.22 -6.34
CA ASP A 254 6.87 -4.99 -7.69
C ASP A 254 8.34 -4.58 -7.73
N ARG A 255 8.93 -4.54 -8.92
CA ARG A 255 10.35 -4.20 -9.11
C ARG A 255 10.69 -2.79 -8.58
N ALA A 256 9.79 -1.82 -8.73
CA ALA A 256 10.04 -0.46 -8.28
C ALA A 256 10.01 -0.36 -6.75
N GLY A 257 9.06 -1.04 -6.11
CA GLY A 257 8.96 -1.17 -4.66
C GLY A 257 10.19 -1.83 -4.04
N PHE A 258 10.69 -2.93 -4.63
CA PHE A 258 11.93 -3.56 -4.15
C PHE A 258 13.17 -2.68 -4.33
N LEU A 259 13.30 -1.97 -5.46
CA LEU A 259 14.39 -1.02 -5.67
C LEU A 259 14.31 0.16 -4.69
N HIS A 260 13.10 0.62 -4.39
CA HIS A 260 12.86 1.66 -3.40
C HIS A 260 13.24 1.18 -2.00
N ALA A 261 12.78 0.01 -1.57
CA ALA A 261 13.13 -0.57 -0.27
C ALA A 261 14.64 -0.77 -0.11
N ALA A 262 15.32 -1.28 -1.14
CA ALA A 262 16.79 -1.35 -1.15
C ALA A 262 17.44 0.03 -0.97
N SER A 263 16.85 1.08 -1.57
CA SER A 263 17.32 2.46 -1.41
C SER A 263 17.12 3.02 -0.02
N VAL A 264 15.97 2.71 0.59
CA VAL A 264 15.64 3.13 1.95
C VAL A 264 16.59 2.47 2.94
N VAL A 265 16.80 1.15 2.83
CA VAL A 265 17.69 0.38 3.72
C VAL A 265 19.11 0.96 3.71
N GLU A 266 19.66 1.29 2.54
CA GLU A 266 21.01 1.89 2.47
C GLU A 266 21.08 3.27 3.15
N HIS A 267 20.04 4.11 3.00
CA HIS A 267 20.02 5.42 3.66
C HIS A 267 19.81 5.31 5.17
N LEU A 268 19.08 4.31 5.66
CA LEU A 268 18.82 4.10 7.09
C LEU A 268 19.97 3.38 7.80
N ASN A 269 20.86 2.70 7.07
CA ASN A 269 21.93 1.91 7.66
C ASN A 269 22.83 2.77 8.57
N GLY A 270 22.95 2.39 9.84
CA GLY A 270 23.69 3.14 10.86
C GLY A 270 22.96 4.37 11.42
N MET A 271 21.70 4.62 11.04
CA MET A 271 20.88 5.70 11.63
C MET A 271 19.87 5.21 12.67
N VAL A 272 19.42 3.96 12.56
CA VAL A 272 18.38 3.35 13.40
C VAL A 272 18.89 2.07 14.05
N GLY A 273 18.22 1.61 15.11
CA GLY A 273 18.62 0.42 15.87
C GLY A 273 18.49 -0.87 15.06
N ASP A 274 17.35 -1.05 14.40
CA ASP A 274 17.09 -2.20 13.52
C ASP A 274 16.28 -1.78 12.29
N ILE A 275 16.49 -2.52 11.19
CA ILE A 275 15.76 -2.35 9.93
C ILE A 275 15.22 -3.71 9.52
N ASP A 276 13.90 -3.86 9.53
CA ASP A 276 13.22 -5.01 8.96
C ASP A 276 12.63 -4.65 7.60
N VAL A 277 12.54 -5.61 6.68
CA VAL A 277 11.90 -5.40 5.37
C VAL A 277 10.83 -6.44 5.15
N ARG A 278 9.63 -5.96 4.84
CA ARG A 278 8.41 -6.73 4.77
C ARG A 278 7.65 -6.44 3.48
N GLN A 279 6.77 -7.35 3.08
CA GLN A 279 5.85 -7.16 1.97
C GLN A 279 4.50 -7.80 2.28
N ALA A 280 3.47 -7.40 1.54
CA ALA A 280 2.13 -7.96 1.62
C ALA A 280 2.11 -9.48 1.36
N ALA A 281 1.47 -10.27 2.23
CA ALA A 281 1.22 -11.69 1.96
C ALA A 281 0.36 -11.91 0.70
N THR A 282 -0.60 -11.02 0.47
CA THR A 282 -1.51 -11.03 -0.68
C THR A 282 -1.74 -9.61 -1.12
N GLY A 283 -1.86 -9.39 -2.43
CA GLY A 283 -2.01 -8.05 -3.00
C GLY A 283 -0.68 -7.38 -3.30
N LYS A 284 -0.77 -6.17 -3.84
CA LYS A 284 0.41 -5.42 -4.30
C LYS A 284 1.06 -4.64 -3.15
N ASP A 285 0.26 -3.91 -2.40
CA ASP A 285 0.69 -2.94 -1.40
C ASP A 285 0.12 -3.28 -0.01
N LEU A 286 0.48 -2.48 1.01
CA LEU A 286 -0.01 -2.69 2.38
C LEU A 286 -1.53 -2.55 2.48
N SER A 287 -2.13 -1.62 1.71
CA SER A 287 -3.59 -1.50 1.67
C SER A 287 -4.26 -2.78 1.15
N ASP A 288 -3.74 -3.38 0.08
CA ASP A 288 -4.28 -4.62 -0.47
C ASP A 288 -4.13 -5.78 0.52
N HIS A 289 -3.06 -5.79 1.33
CA HIS A 289 -2.85 -6.77 2.40
C HIS A 289 -3.99 -6.72 3.43
N PHE A 290 -4.30 -5.53 3.93
CA PHE A 290 -5.41 -5.34 4.87
C PHE A 290 -6.77 -5.65 4.23
N HIS A 291 -7.00 -5.24 2.98
CA HIS A 291 -8.23 -5.58 2.25
C HIS A 291 -8.40 -7.10 2.03
N ALA A 292 -7.30 -7.85 1.95
CA ALA A 292 -7.32 -9.30 1.89
C ALA A 292 -7.64 -9.95 3.26
N GLY A 293 -7.77 -9.16 4.33
CA GLY A 293 -8.11 -9.60 5.68
C GLY A 293 -6.91 -10.02 6.53
N HIS A 294 -5.70 -9.71 6.07
CA HIS A 294 -4.47 -9.96 6.82
C HIS A 294 -4.17 -8.81 7.77
N GLY A 295 -3.63 -9.11 8.95
CA GLY A 295 -3.15 -8.09 9.89
C GLY A 295 -1.66 -7.81 9.71
N ILE A 296 -1.12 -6.81 10.39
CA ILE A 296 0.29 -6.39 10.22
C ILE A 296 1.31 -7.53 10.44
N ASN A 297 0.98 -8.49 11.31
CA ASN A 297 1.86 -9.60 11.66
C ASN A 297 1.92 -10.69 10.56
N ASP A 298 1.02 -10.63 9.59
CA ASP A 298 0.98 -11.55 8.46
C ASP A 298 1.88 -11.07 7.30
N LEU A 299 2.55 -9.91 7.46
CA LEU A 299 3.54 -9.43 6.51
C LEU A 299 4.73 -10.39 6.38
N VAL A 300 5.10 -10.67 5.13
CA VAL A 300 6.12 -11.65 4.79
C VAL A 300 7.50 -10.96 4.74
N PRO A 301 8.55 -11.56 5.34
CA PRO A 301 9.90 -11.00 5.28
C PRO A 301 10.47 -10.97 3.86
N VAL A 302 11.21 -9.92 3.57
CA VAL A 302 11.97 -9.74 2.32
C VAL A 302 13.46 -9.75 2.64
N ASP A 303 14.22 -10.57 1.92
CA ASP A 303 15.66 -10.71 2.18
C ASP A 303 16.45 -9.45 1.75
N LYS A 304 17.07 -8.79 2.74
CA LYS A 304 17.87 -7.57 2.53
C LYS A 304 19.07 -7.79 1.61
N CYS A 305 19.70 -8.98 1.62
CA CYS A 305 20.83 -9.29 0.74
C CYS A 305 20.38 -9.38 -0.72
N GLN A 306 19.21 -9.95 -0.99
CA GLN A 306 18.60 -10.00 -2.32
C GLN A 306 18.27 -8.60 -2.84
N LEU A 307 17.71 -7.74 -1.99
CA LEU A 307 17.44 -6.33 -2.33
C LEU A 307 18.72 -5.56 -2.68
N ALA A 308 19.78 -5.70 -1.88
CA ALA A 308 21.06 -5.07 -2.16
C ALA A 308 21.70 -5.57 -3.47
N GLN A 309 21.50 -6.83 -3.85
CA GLN A 309 21.94 -7.37 -5.13
C GLN A 309 21.13 -6.80 -6.31
N LEU A 310 19.80 -6.72 -6.16
CA LEU A 310 18.90 -6.14 -7.17
C LEU A 310 19.29 -4.68 -7.47
N ARG A 311 19.54 -3.89 -6.43
CA ARG A 311 19.92 -2.48 -6.60
C ARG A 311 21.28 -2.32 -7.27
N ARG A 312 22.28 -3.12 -6.88
CA ARG A 312 23.60 -3.12 -7.55
C ARG A 312 23.48 -3.45 -9.04
N ALA A 313 22.63 -4.41 -9.39
CA ALA A 313 22.37 -4.77 -10.78
C ALA A 313 21.70 -3.62 -11.56
N ASP A 314 20.69 -2.95 -10.96
CA ASP A 314 20.02 -1.79 -11.58
C ASP A 314 20.98 -0.62 -11.81
N LEU A 315 21.84 -0.31 -10.84
CA LEU A 315 22.86 0.74 -10.98
C LEU A 315 23.89 0.41 -12.07
N ALA A 316 24.32 -0.85 -12.17
CA ALA A 316 25.22 -1.31 -13.22
C ALA A 316 24.58 -1.25 -14.62
N ASP A 317 23.27 -1.50 -14.72
CA ASP A 317 22.56 -1.40 -15.99
C ASP A 317 22.38 0.06 -16.44
N ARG A 318 22.10 0.97 -15.49
CA ARG A 318 22.02 2.42 -15.75
C ARG A 318 23.35 3.02 -16.23
N SER A 319 24.47 2.57 -15.67
CA SER A 319 25.79 3.06 -16.08
C SER A 319 26.20 2.56 -17.47
N ARG A 320 25.79 1.35 -17.86
CA ARG A 320 26.01 0.78 -19.21
C ARG A 320 25.12 1.40 -20.28
N SER A 321 23.92 1.84 -19.91
CA SER A 321 22.93 2.41 -20.84
C SER A 321 23.11 3.91 -21.14
N GLY A 322 24.18 4.55 -20.65
CA GLY A 322 24.66 5.83 -21.16
C GLY A 322 23.80 7.06 -20.83
N ALA A 323 23.10 7.07 -19.70
CA ALA A 323 22.44 8.26 -19.15
C ALA A 323 23.17 8.75 -17.89
N GLY A 324 24.37 9.30 -18.06
CA GLY A 324 25.17 9.95 -17.02
C GLY A 324 26.04 11.08 -17.63
N PRO A 325 26.43 12.11 -16.86
CA PRO A 325 27.11 13.29 -17.41
C PRO A 325 28.45 12.89 -18.02
N ARG A 326 28.78 13.48 -19.17
CA ARG A 326 30.10 13.32 -19.82
C ARG A 326 31.19 13.76 -18.84
N VAL A 327 31.95 12.79 -18.33
CA VAL A 327 33.29 13.02 -17.78
C VAL A 327 34.29 12.36 -18.73
N MET A 328 35.30 13.13 -19.12
CA MET A 328 36.28 12.74 -20.13
C MET A 328 37.24 11.65 -19.63
N SER A 329 37.46 10.69 -20.53
CA SER A 329 38.60 9.79 -20.74
C SER A 329 39.41 9.24 -19.56
N GLY A 330 39.45 7.91 -19.51
CA GLY A 330 40.71 7.19 -19.56
C GLY A 330 40.84 6.11 -18.48
N ILE A 331 40.48 4.87 -18.82
CA ILE A 331 41.21 3.62 -18.50
C ILE A 331 40.52 2.47 -19.26
N ARG A 332 41.35 1.61 -19.86
CA ARG A 332 40.97 0.50 -20.74
C ARG A 332 40.24 -0.61 -19.96
N SER A 333 39.20 -1.15 -20.59
CA SER A 333 38.44 -2.31 -20.13
C SER A 333 39.21 -3.61 -20.30
N VAL A 334 39.21 -4.45 -19.26
CA VAL A 334 39.44 -5.90 -19.38
C VAL A 334 38.07 -6.57 -19.27
N GLY A 335 37.71 -7.31 -20.31
CA GLY A 335 36.43 -7.99 -20.41
C GLY A 335 36.31 -9.14 -19.43
N VAL A 336 35.17 -9.22 -18.74
CA VAL A 336 34.71 -10.43 -18.07
C VAL A 336 33.39 -10.82 -18.72
N SER A 337 33.48 -11.75 -19.66
CA SER A 337 32.36 -12.52 -20.18
C SER A 337 31.94 -13.57 -19.15
N GLY A 338 30.62 -13.75 -19.00
CA GLY A 338 30.05 -14.93 -18.34
C GLY A 338 29.78 -14.78 -16.85
N ILE A 339 28.76 -13.99 -16.49
CA ILE A 339 27.99 -14.26 -15.26
C ILE A 339 26.56 -14.48 -15.70
N GLY A 340 26.16 -15.75 -15.76
CA GLY A 340 24.77 -16.13 -15.92
C GLY A 340 23.96 -15.58 -14.75
N TRP A 341 22.85 -14.92 -15.06
CA TRP A 341 21.90 -14.47 -14.04
C TRP A 341 21.30 -15.71 -13.38
N PRO A 342 21.38 -15.88 -12.05
CA PRO A 342 20.59 -16.90 -11.39
C PRO A 342 19.11 -16.54 -11.54
N GLU A 343 18.30 -17.53 -11.92
CA GLU A 343 16.84 -17.46 -11.98
C GLU A 343 16.31 -17.12 -10.58
N ARG A 344 15.81 -15.88 -10.39
CA ARG A 344 15.24 -15.41 -9.13
C ARG A 344 13.72 -15.46 -9.25
N ASP A 345 13.09 -16.39 -8.55
CA ASP A 345 11.65 -16.43 -8.35
C ASP A 345 11.26 -15.33 -7.36
N TRP A 346 10.71 -14.23 -7.88
CA TRP A 346 10.29 -13.06 -7.09
C TRP A 346 8.84 -13.17 -6.59
N GLY A 347 8.16 -14.31 -6.81
CA GLY A 347 6.75 -14.44 -6.45
C GLY A 347 5.84 -13.38 -7.12
N LEU A 348 6.27 -12.87 -8.28
CA LEU A 348 5.50 -11.94 -9.12
C LEU A 348 4.41 -12.66 -9.94
N ASP A 349 4.49 -13.99 -10.01
CA ASP A 349 3.64 -14.83 -10.87
C ASP A 349 2.70 -15.77 -10.06
N ARG A 350 2.31 -15.41 -8.83
CA ARG A 350 1.33 -16.20 -8.03
C ARG A 350 0.23 -15.36 -7.41
#